data_AF-A0A819EK28-F1
#
_entry.id   AF-A0A819EK28-F1
#
_cell.length_a   1.000
_cell.length_b   1.000
_cell.length_c   1.000
_cell.angle_alpha   90.00
_cell.angle_beta   90.00
_cell.angle_gamma   90.00
#
_symmetry.space_group_name_H-M   'P 1'
#
loop_
_entity.id
_entity.type
_entity.pdbx_description
1 polymer ?
#
loop_
_entity_poly.entity_id
_entity_poly.type
_entity_poly.pdbx_seq_one_letter_code
_entity_poly.pdbx_strand_id
1 'polypeptide(L)'
;MSMEKKNDAQKQADHPDREQAPVTSSQSRENLVRYNYHEDNEGLINRQINMELYASYVYTTMAHHFDRHDVALKGHHEYFKKMAEEEHEHADKFIKYQNKRGGTIVLLDVKKPQQQSWNSPLEAHEMALQLEKDVYQALLELHAFACKHNDPHLADYLEGEFIEE
;
A
#
# COMPACT_ATOMS: atom_id res chain seq x y z
N MET A 1 -35.81 5.39 -64.35
CA MET A 1 -36.70 5.71 -63.21
C MET A 1 -36.17 4.89 -62.04
N SER A 2 -35.27 5.45 -61.22
CA SER A 2 -35.62 6.23 -59.99
C SER A 2 -36.39 5.33 -59.02
N MET A 3 -36.00 5.03 -57.79
CA MET A 3 -35.22 5.74 -56.77
C MET A 3 -34.85 4.71 -55.67
N GLU A 4 -33.59 4.70 -55.21
CA GLU A 4 -33.14 5.16 -53.89
C GLU A 4 -33.18 4.12 -52.76
N LYS A 5 -31.95 3.77 -52.36
CA LYS A 5 -31.59 3.07 -51.13
C LYS A 5 -31.93 3.96 -49.94
N LYS A 6 -32.57 3.41 -48.90
CA LYS A 6 -32.54 4.00 -47.55
C LYS A 6 -31.76 3.06 -46.64
N ASN A 7 -30.77 3.69 -46.02
CA ASN A 7 -29.71 3.14 -45.21
C ASN A 7 -30.12 3.42 -43.76
N ASP A 8 -30.36 2.37 -42.96
CA ASP A 8 -30.67 2.52 -41.54
C ASP A 8 -29.37 2.79 -40.77
N ALA A 9 -29.04 4.08 -40.65
CA ALA A 9 -28.00 4.57 -39.76
C ALA A 9 -28.65 4.94 -38.41
N GLN A 10 -28.35 4.12 -37.41
CA GLN A 10 -28.69 4.31 -36.01
C GLN A 10 -28.14 5.66 -35.52
N LYS A 11 -29.04 6.58 -35.13
CA LYS A 11 -28.68 7.88 -34.57
C LYS A 11 -28.04 7.70 -33.20
N GLN A 12 -26.77 8.05 -33.11
CA GLN A 12 -26.05 8.31 -31.87
C GLN A 12 -26.52 9.69 -31.37
N ALA A 13 -27.19 9.72 -30.22
CA ALA A 13 -27.65 10.97 -29.62
C ALA A 13 -26.47 11.66 -28.92
N ASP A 14 -25.98 12.73 -29.54
CA ASP A 14 -25.12 13.72 -28.90
C ASP A 14 -25.85 14.35 -27.71
N HIS A 15 -25.25 14.25 -26.52
CA HIS A 15 -25.71 14.96 -25.33
C HIS A 15 -24.93 16.28 -25.22
N PRO A 16 -25.60 17.45 -25.26
CA PRO A 16 -24.93 18.73 -25.28
C PRO A 16 -24.50 19.16 -23.87
N ASP A 17 -23.37 19.88 -23.81
CA ASP A 17 -22.90 20.71 -22.69
C ASP A 17 -22.48 20.00 -21.40
N ARG A 18 -21.34 19.29 -21.47
CA ARG A 18 -20.37 19.35 -20.35
C ARG A 18 -19.30 20.37 -20.70
N GLU A 19 -19.62 21.64 -20.43
CA GLU A 19 -18.69 22.76 -20.45
C GLU A 19 -17.44 22.33 -19.65
N GLN A 20 -16.34 22.04 -20.35
CA GLN A 20 -15.08 21.71 -19.72
C GLN A 20 -14.60 22.98 -19.03
N ALA A 21 -14.75 23.03 -17.71
CA ALA A 21 -14.19 24.08 -16.90
C ALA A 21 -12.71 24.26 -17.28
N PRO A 22 -12.22 25.51 -17.42
CA PRO A 22 -10.85 25.75 -17.82
C PRO A 22 -9.92 25.08 -16.81
N VAL A 23 -9.02 24.22 -17.29
CA VAL A 23 -7.90 23.69 -16.51
C VAL A 23 -6.99 24.87 -16.22
N THR A 24 -7.33 25.64 -15.17
CA THR A 24 -6.50 26.72 -14.66
C THR A 24 -5.19 26.09 -14.20
N SER A 25 -4.08 26.62 -14.72
CA SER A 25 -2.71 26.33 -14.30
C SER A 25 -2.66 26.08 -12.79
N SER A 26 -2.22 24.89 -12.39
CA SER A 26 -2.12 24.50 -10.99
C SER A 26 -1.09 25.38 -10.29
N GLN A 27 -1.55 26.49 -9.72
CA GLN A 27 -0.81 27.15 -8.65
C GLN A 27 -0.62 26.09 -7.56
N SER A 28 0.64 25.81 -7.20
CA SER A 28 0.97 24.96 -6.07
C SER A 28 0.26 25.50 -4.85
N ARG A 29 -0.80 24.82 -4.39
CA ARG A 29 -1.48 25.17 -3.14
C ARG A 29 -0.45 25.04 -2.03
N GLU A 30 -0.27 26.11 -1.25
CA GLU A 30 0.62 26.07 -0.09
C GLU A 30 0.18 24.97 0.89
N ASN A 31 1.15 24.19 1.37
CA ASN A 31 0.89 23.12 2.32
C ASN A 31 0.83 23.70 3.73
N LEU A 32 -0.39 24.03 4.18
CA LEU A 32 -0.63 24.71 5.46
C LEU A 32 -0.46 23.80 6.69
N VAL A 33 -0.36 22.47 6.49
CA VAL A 33 -0.32 21.49 7.59
C VAL A 33 1.11 21.01 7.86
N ARG A 34 1.99 21.06 6.86
CA ARG A 34 3.36 20.54 7.00
C ARG A 34 4.17 21.38 7.99
N TYR A 35 4.58 20.74 9.09
CA TYR A 35 5.45 21.33 10.10
C TYR A 35 6.44 20.29 10.63
N ASN A 36 7.72 20.67 10.67
CA ASN A 36 8.83 19.82 11.12
C ASN A 36 8.81 18.39 10.52
N TYR A 37 8.50 18.29 9.22
CA TYR A 37 8.39 17.02 8.50
C TYR A 37 9.35 17.01 7.32
N HIS A 38 10.49 16.35 7.50
CA HIS A 38 11.58 16.32 6.53
C HIS A 38 11.22 15.47 5.31
N GLU A 39 11.70 15.85 4.12
CA GLU A 39 11.43 15.13 2.86
C GLU A 39 11.95 13.68 2.90
N ASP A 40 13.11 13.45 3.52
CA ASP A 40 13.60 12.07 3.76
C ASP A 40 12.63 11.23 4.60
N ASN A 41 12.01 11.80 5.63
CA ASN A 41 11.04 11.08 6.46
C ASN A 41 9.79 10.74 5.64
N GLU A 42 9.31 11.69 4.84
CA GLU A 42 8.20 11.48 3.90
C GLU A 42 8.50 10.37 2.89
N GLY A 43 9.72 10.36 2.32
CA GLY A 43 10.18 9.33 1.41
C GLY A 43 10.27 7.95 2.06
N LEU A 44 10.80 7.88 3.28
CA LEU A 44 10.88 6.63 4.04
C LEU A 44 9.51 6.11 4.46
N ILE A 45 8.55 6.99 4.80
CA ILE A 45 7.16 6.58 5.04
C ILE A 45 6.53 5.99 3.78
N ASN A 46 6.73 6.61 2.61
CA ASN A 46 6.27 6.03 1.34
C ASN A 46 6.90 4.66 1.05
N ARG A 47 8.19 4.49 1.39
CA ARG A 47 8.87 3.19 1.29
C ARG A 47 8.27 2.16 2.26
N GLN A 48 7.99 2.56 3.50
CA GLN A 48 7.38 1.69 4.51
C GLN A 48 5.98 1.25 4.09
N ILE A 49 5.14 2.17 3.60
CA ILE A 49 3.81 1.84 3.05
C ILE A 49 3.93 0.72 2.00
N ASN A 50 4.87 0.82 1.07
CA ASN A 50 5.06 -0.21 0.06
C ASN A 50 5.60 -1.52 0.63
N MET A 51 6.38 -1.46 1.71
CA MET A 51 6.88 -2.64 2.41
C MET A 51 5.75 -3.40 3.12
N GLU A 52 4.84 -2.70 3.83
CA GLU A 52 3.68 -3.33 4.47
C GLU A 52 2.70 -3.91 3.44
N LEU A 53 2.47 -3.20 2.32
CA LEU A 53 1.67 -3.73 1.22
C LEU A 53 2.30 -4.99 0.60
N TYR A 54 3.63 -5.03 0.49
CA TYR A 54 4.34 -6.22 0.04
C TYR A 54 4.22 -7.36 1.05
N ALA A 55 4.38 -7.08 2.35
CA ALA A 55 4.22 -8.08 3.42
C ALA A 55 2.80 -8.68 3.42
N SER A 56 1.77 -7.82 3.35
CA SER A 56 0.37 -8.23 3.16
C SER A 56 0.19 -9.15 1.94
N TYR A 57 0.84 -8.83 0.82
CA TYR A 57 0.76 -9.65 -0.39
C TYR A 57 1.47 -11.00 -0.28
N VAL A 58 2.61 -11.04 0.42
CA VAL A 58 3.31 -12.29 0.76
C VAL A 58 2.43 -13.16 1.66
N TYR A 59 1.85 -12.58 2.72
CA TYR A 59 0.97 -13.32 3.63
C TYR A 59 -0.31 -13.81 2.97
N THR A 60 -0.90 -13.02 2.07
CA THR A 60 -2.02 -13.47 1.23
C THR A 60 -1.64 -14.73 0.43
N THR A 61 -0.42 -14.77 -0.11
CA THR A 61 0.08 -15.92 -0.88
C THR A 61 0.28 -17.14 0.02
N MET A 62 0.82 -16.95 1.23
CA MET A 62 0.96 -18.03 2.23
C MET A 62 -0.40 -18.59 2.65
N ALA A 63 -1.35 -17.71 2.98
CA ALA A 63 -2.70 -18.08 3.39
C ALA A 63 -3.37 -18.96 2.33
N HIS A 64 -3.34 -18.55 1.06
CA HIS A 64 -3.97 -19.30 -0.01
C HIS A 64 -3.18 -20.56 -0.44
N HIS A 65 -1.89 -20.64 -0.16
CA HIS A 65 -1.16 -21.90 -0.31
C HIS A 65 -1.70 -22.97 0.65
N PHE A 66 -1.87 -22.64 1.93
CA PHE A 66 -2.39 -23.58 2.92
C PHE A 66 -3.88 -23.90 2.74
N ASP A 67 -4.61 -23.07 2.00
CA ASP A 67 -6.02 -23.27 1.66
C ASP A 67 -6.25 -24.25 0.50
N ARG A 68 -5.21 -24.55 -0.29
CA ARG A 68 -5.32 -25.44 -1.45
C ARG A 68 -5.82 -26.82 -1.06
N HIS A 69 -6.59 -27.45 -1.95
CA HIS A 69 -7.12 -28.81 -1.74
C HIS A 69 -6.06 -29.89 -1.50
N ASP A 70 -4.83 -29.69 -2.00
CA ASP A 70 -3.71 -30.62 -1.87
C ASP A 70 -2.78 -30.32 -0.67
N VAL A 71 -3.01 -29.23 0.06
CA VAL A 71 -2.31 -28.89 1.32
C VAL A 71 -3.28 -28.96 2.51
N ALA A 72 -4.43 -28.31 2.41
CA ALA A 72 -5.59 -28.41 3.30
C ALA A 72 -5.31 -28.14 4.81
N LEU A 73 -4.40 -27.21 5.12
CA LEU A 73 -4.05 -26.84 6.50
C LEU A 73 -4.78 -25.56 6.93
N LYS A 74 -6.09 -25.67 7.22
CA LYS A 74 -6.96 -24.52 7.50
C LYS A 74 -6.51 -23.63 8.66
N GLY A 75 -5.90 -24.19 9.71
CA GLY A 75 -5.36 -23.37 10.82
C GLY A 75 -4.25 -22.41 10.36
N HIS A 76 -3.41 -22.85 9.43
CA HIS A 76 -2.37 -22.01 8.84
C HIS A 76 -2.94 -21.01 7.85
N HIS A 77 -3.98 -21.39 7.10
CA HIS A 77 -4.72 -20.46 6.26
C HIS A 77 -5.24 -19.27 7.07
N GLU A 78 -6.00 -19.52 8.13
CA GLU A 78 -6.58 -18.45 8.96
C GLU A 78 -5.50 -17.59 9.63
N TYR A 79 -4.40 -18.21 10.09
CA TYR A 79 -3.27 -17.47 10.68
C TYR A 79 -2.66 -16.49 9.68
N PHE A 80 -2.20 -16.96 8.51
CA PHE A 80 -1.56 -16.08 7.53
C PHE A 80 -2.54 -15.10 6.89
N LYS A 81 -3.84 -15.44 6.85
CA LYS A 81 -4.88 -14.50 6.41
C LYS A 81 -4.99 -13.32 7.39
N LYS A 82 -4.99 -13.60 8.70
CA LYS A 82 -4.97 -12.56 9.74
C LYS A 82 -3.74 -11.68 9.63
N MET A 83 -2.55 -12.28 9.45
CA MET A 83 -1.31 -11.51 9.23
C MET A 83 -1.42 -10.61 7.98
N ALA A 84 -1.99 -11.12 6.88
CA ALA A 84 -2.17 -10.32 5.67
C ALA A 84 -3.09 -9.11 5.88
N GLU A 85 -4.13 -9.27 6.70
CA GLU A 85 -5.05 -8.20 7.09
C GLU A 85 -4.34 -7.18 8.00
N GLU A 86 -3.58 -7.63 8.99
CA GLU A 86 -2.81 -6.78 9.90
C GLU A 86 -1.79 -5.91 9.14
N GLU A 87 -1.00 -6.48 8.22
CA GLU A 87 -0.05 -5.69 7.41
C GLU A 87 -0.74 -4.69 6.47
N HIS A 88 -1.96 -5.00 6.02
CA HIS A 88 -2.73 -4.04 5.23
C HIS A 88 -3.17 -2.86 6.10
N GLU A 89 -3.59 -3.13 7.34
CA GLU A 89 -3.92 -2.09 8.32
C GLU A 89 -2.69 -1.25 8.68
N HIS A 90 -1.49 -1.83 8.75
CA HIS A 90 -0.23 -1.11 8.93
C HIS A 90 0.04 -0.13 7.79
N ALA A 91 -0.11 -0.57 6.54
CA ALA A 91 0.00 0.31 5.38
C ALA A 91 -0.98 1.50 5.48
N ASP A 92 -2.24 1.23 5.85
CA ASP A 92 -3.28 2.25 6.02
C ASP A 92 -2.97 3.23 7.16
N LYS A 93 -2.41 2.75 8.27
CA LYS A 93 -1.94 3.59 9.38
C LYS A 93 -0.87 4.58 8.88
N PHE A 94 0.13 4.12 8.14
CA PHE A 94 1.15 4.99 7.55
C PHE A 94 0.60 5.97 6.51
N ILE A 95 -0.34 5.54 5.66
CA ILE A 95 -1.03 6.42 4.71
C ILE A 95 -1.76 7.56 5.43
N LYS A 96 -2.49 7.24 6.50
CA LYS A 96 -3.18 8.23 7.34
C LYS A 96 -2.18 9.17 8.00
N TYR A 97 -1.07 8.63 8.51
CA TYR A 97 -0.01 9.42 9.13
C TYR A 97 0.66 10.38 8.15
N GLN A 98 0.98 9.92 6.94
CA GLN A 98 1.55 10.73 5.85
C GLN A 98 0.68 11.96 5.57
N ASN A 99 -0.63 11.75 5.39
CA ASN A 99 -1.59 12.84 5.19
C ASN A 99 -1.68 13.77 6.41
N LYS A 100 -1.66 13.22 7.63
CA LYS A 100 -1.70 14.01 8.89
C LYS A 100 -0.51 14.97 8.99
N ARG A 101 0.68 14.58 8.50
CA ARG A 101 1.89 15.41 8.54
C ARG A 101 2.03 16.36 7.35
N GLY A 102 1.07 16.36 6.42
CA GLY A 102 1.18 17.13 5.17
C GLY A 102 2.19 16.54 4.20
N GLY A 103 2.44 15.23 4.25
CA GLY A 103 3.19 14.51 3.22
C GLY A 103 2.32 14.18 2.00
N THR A 104 2.98 13.79 0.92
CA THR A 104 2.37 13.31 -0.32
C THR A 104 2.60 11.80 -0.42
N ILE A 105 1.52 11.07 -0.64
CA ILE A 105 1.57 9.63 -0.84
C ILE A 105 2.02 9.33 -2.26
N VAL A 106 3.07 8.53 -2.40
CA VAL A 106 3.55 8.02 -3.68
C VAL A 106 3.53 6.49 -3.62
N LEU A 107 2.44 5.90 -4.13
CA LEU A 107 2.32 4.43 -4.20
C LEU A 107 3.21 3.87 -5.30
N LEU A 108 3.92 2.80 -4.99
CA LEU A 108 4.81 2.11 -5.89
C LEU A 108 4.23 0.75 -6.30
N ASP A 109 4.89 0.10 -7.26
CA ASP A 109 4.57 -1.28 -7.61
C ASP A 109 4.81 -2.22 -6.41
N VAL A 110 3.76 -2.91 -5.98
CA VAL A 110 3.90 -4.05 -5.07
C VAL A 110 4.43 -5.24 -5.87
N LYS A 111 5.69 -5.63 -5.60
CA LYS A 111 6.33 -6.72 -6.33
C LYS A 111 5.69 -8.06 -5.98
N LYS A 112 5.65 -8.97 -6.96
CA LYS A 112 5.21 -10.34 -6.71
C LYS A 112 6.11 -11.02 -5.66
N PRO A 113 5.56 -11.80 -4.72
CA PRO A 113 6.34 -12.64 -3.83
C PRO A 113 7.25 -13.59 -4.61
N GLN A 114 8.48 -13.77 -4.13
CA GLN A 114 9.47 -14.64 -4.78
C GLN A 114 9.08 -16.13 -4.70
N GLN A 115 8.43 -16.52 -3.60
CA GLN A 115 7.96 -17.87 -3.33
C GLN A 115 6.43 -17.90 -3.24
N GLN A 116 5.82 -18.93 -3.82
CA GLN A 116 4.35 -19.10 -3.87
C GLN A 116 3.90 -20.50 -3.42
N SER A 117 4.83 -21.33 -2.98
CA SER A 117 4.57 -22.67 -2.49
C SER A 117 5.59 -23.06 -1.44
N TRP A 118 5.16 -23.79 -0.42
CA TRP A 118 5.99 -24.24 0.68
C TRP A 118 5.85 -25.75 0.84
N ASN A 119 6.94 -26.44 1.19
CA ASN A 119 6.91 -27.90 1.38
C ASN A 119 6.41 -28.28 2.77
N SER A 120 6.47 -27.34 3.71
CA SER A 120 6.00 -27.55 5.08
C SER A 120 5.56 -26.23 5.73
N PRO A 121 4.75 -26.28 6.80
CA PRO A 121 4.46 -25.13 7.63
C PRO A 121 5.71 -24.48 8.24
N LEU A 122 6.73 -25.28 8.58
CA LEU A 122 7.98 -24.76 9.16
C LEU A 122 8.67 -23.81 8.17
N GLU A 123 8.79 -24.22 6.91
CA GLU A 123 9.40 -23.39 5.85
C GLU A 123 8.64 -22.06 5.66
N ALA A 124 7.30 -22.09 5.74
CA ALA A 124 6.50 -20.88 5.64
C ALA A 124 6.71 -19.92 6.83
N HIS A 125 6.81 -20.45 8.06
CA HIS A 125 7.08 -19.61 9.23
C HIS A 125 8.52 -19.09 9.28
N GLU A 126 9.50 -19.85 8.79
CA GLU A 126 10.88 -19.34 8.66
C GLU A 126 10.95 -18.17 7.68
N MET A 127 10.21 -18.26 6.56
CA MET A 127 10.09 -17.17 5.61
C MET A 127 9.33 -15.96 6.19
N ALA A 128 8.23 -16.20 6.91
CA ALA A 128 7.49 -15.16 7.62
C ALA A 128 8.39 -14.44 8.64
N LEU A 129 9.13 -15.18 9.46
CA LEU A 129 10.07 -14.62 10.43
C LEU A 129 11.16 -13.76 9.77
N GLN A 130 11.64 -14.15 8.59
CA GLN A 130 12.60 -13.33 7.86
C GLN A 130 11.96 -12.05 7.32
N LEU A 131 10.74 -12.14 6.78
CA LEU A 131 9.97 -10.96 6.35
C LEU A 131 9.76 -9.98 7.50
N GLU A 132 9.34 -10.46 8.68
CA GLU A 132 9.15 -9.62 9.87
C GLU A 132 10.43 -8.90 10.29
N LYS A 133 11.57 -9.60 10.25
CA LYS A 133 12.87 -8.96 10.55
C LYS A 133 13.22 -7.87 9.55
N ASP A 134 12.90 -8.07 8.27
CA ASP A 134 13.18 -7.09 7.22
C ASP A 134 12.28 -5.84 7.39
N VAL A 135 11.00 -6.05 7.72
CA VAL A 135 10.03 -4.97 8.05
C VAL A 135 10.50 -4.20 9.28
N TYR A 136 10.82 -4.90 10.36
CA TYR A 136 11.29 -4.29 11.60
C TYR A 136 12.60 -3.53 11.41
N GLN A 137 13.53 -4.05 10.61
CA GLN A 137 14.77 -3.34 10.31
C GLN A 137 14.52 -2.03 9.54
N ALA A 138 13.52 -1.98 8.67
CA ALA A 138 13.11 -0.76 7.98
C ALA A 138 12.42 0.24 8.92
N LEU A 139 11.62 -0.23 9.88
CA LEU A 139 11.05 0.60 10.94
C LEU A 139 12.15 1.24 11.81
N LEU A 140 13.18 0.47 12.18
CA LEU A 140 14.34 1.01 12.92
C LEU A 140 15.13 2.04 12.10
N GLU A 141 15.29 1.83 10.80
CA GLU A 141 15.91 2.81 9.90
C GLU A 141 15.09 4.11 9.88
N LEU A 142 13.77 3.99 9.70
CA LEU A 142 12.85 5.12 9.70
C LEU A 142 12.86 5.88 11.04
N HIS A 143 12.88 5.17 12.16
CA HIS A 143 12.97 5.76 13.51
C HIS A 143 14.29 6.51 13.71
N ALA A 144 15.41 5.93 13.28
CA ALA A 144 16.71 6.58 13.34
C ALA A 144 16.73 7.90 12.54
N PHE A 145 16.07 7.93 11.38
CA PHE A 145 15.91 9.14 10.57
C PHE A 145 14.98 10.17 11.22
N ALA A 146 13.90 9.73 11.85
CA ALA A 146 13.03 10.60 12.64
C ALA A 146 13.84 11.31 13.74
N CYS A 147 14.67 10.57 14.47
CA CYS A 147 15.55 11.12 15.50
C CYS A 147 16.61 12.08 14.91
N LYS A 148 17.27 11.68 13.82
CA LYS A 148 18.27 12.50 13.11
C LYS A 148 17.70 13.85 12.68
N HIS A 149 16.46 13.89 12.24
CA HIS A 149 15.77 15.11 11.80
C HIS A 149 15.04 15.85 12.92
N ASN A 150 15.21 15.43 14.18
CA ASN A 150 14.52 15.99 15.35
C ASN A 150 12.99 16.02 15.16
N ASP A 151 12.41 14.92 14.68
CA ASP A 151 10.96 14.73 14.52
C ASP A 151 10.41 13.82 15.64
N PRO A 152 10.14 14.38 16.85
CA PRO A 152 9.68 13.59 17.98
C PRO A 152 8.29 12.99 17.78
N HIS A 153 7.43 13.63 16.97
CA HIS A 153 6.09 13.11 16.69
C HIS A 153 6.14 11.89 15.75
N LEU A 154 7.16 11.77 14.90
CA LEU A 154 7.39 10.56 14.12
C LEU A 154 8.04 9.46 14.97
N ALA A 155 9.03 9.79 15.79
CA ALA A 155 9.65 8.81 16.69
C ALA A 155 8.61 8.19 17.65
N ASP A 156 7.81 9.02 18.33
CA ASP A 156 6.74 8.59 19.24
C ASP A 156 5.68 7.72 18.54
N TYR A 157 5.28 8.11 17.33
CA TYR A 157 4.33 7.33 16.54
C TYR A 157 4.85 5.93 16.19
N LEU A 158 6.12 5.82 15.80
CA LEU A 158 6.73 4.53 15.48
C LEU A 158 6.88 3.65 16.71
N GLU A 159 7.31 4.25 17.83
CA GLU A 159 7.45 3.56 19.11
C GLU A 159 6.11 2.99 19.59
N GLY A 160 5.06 3.81 19.62
CA GLY A 160 3.76 3.42 20.19
C GLY A 160 2.89 2.53 19.30
N GLU A 161 3.05 2.58 17.97
CA GLU A 161 2.16 1.85 17.06
C GLU A 161 2.79 0.63 16.38
N PHE A 162 4.13 0.53 16.32
CA PHE A 162 4.81 -0.50 15.51
C PHE A 162 6.01 -1.16 16.17
N ILE A 163 6.83 -0.45 16.96
CA ILE A 163 8.05 -1.05 17.54
C ILE A 163 7.75 -1.98 18.71
N GLU A 164 6.66 -1.74 19.44
CA GLU A 164 6.23 -2.58 20.58
C GLU A 164 5.45 -3.84 20.17
N GLU A 165 5.05 -3.95 18.91
CA GLU A 165 4.36 -5.12 18.35
C GLU A 165 5.28 -6.34 18.22
#